data_AF-A0A0W0FS72-F1
#
_entry.id   AF-A0A0W0FS72-F1
#
_cell.length_a   1.000
_cell.length_b   1.000
_cell.length_c   1.000
_cell.angle_alpha   90.00
_cell.angle_beta   90.00
_cell.angle_gamma   90.00
#
_symmetry.space_group_name_H-M   'P 1'
#
loop_
_entity.id
_entity.type
_entity.pdbx_description
1 polymer ?
#
loop_
_entity_poly.entity_id
_entity_poly.type
_entity_poly.pdbx_seq_one_letter_code
_entity_poly.pdbx_strand_id
1 'polypeptide(L)'
;MWTEGEPYRFAPKRRGDPWEECLKRVDNYDDEMCRGWKEDIDTLLVFAGLFSATVTAFVIESYHWLTEDPEEASARVLQEILQALTQGQSQNNAEKTIGAATRIHTGPKISSFGEPSFAIRVNTFWFLSLILALSTVMLGILCKQWIREHRRDTPSSSPKETLELRQLRFESLEKWGVLTLLSSLPLILQLALVLFFVGLLDLLWALDYIVAGLATAIVALSVFVLSITTVLPCYYLLTSPSIVFRDDVYVCPYKSPQAWLYYRIARVIFQPLFQSNIRYASWAAWDLHLIRNHFPSTTLNPREYLLRGLKWMIATFSDSTVMANHIFHCMQGLQTELVASATGLPGEESRDVIYYNFFRNSAWDPDIGRFLAELFLRQVNSPASVTSSGDETRSMREISDALGSFWNLAVIDFVGDGLIPELQTELLYQIIASVKQYCIDGRITLFDMIPILTICRELWKHPSHAIRQSSITILDDLEFWLLRTPDDLRGQLVPTLAAALTEIIDKESETSPNSEFVLSGRGPRFIKLLDEWIIAKGIDVDAYSMHMQDLAMSWGDAKEKMLRMSGLSLDYFDSPIDMNSPMEDRGGPS
;
A
#
# COMPACT_ATOMS: atom_id res chain seq x y z
N MET A 1 6.67 -25.77 -25.67
CA MET A 1 5.95 -25.38 -24.44
C MET A 1 6.89 -24.49 -23.66
N TRP A 2 6.41 -23.36 -23.15
CA TRP A 2 7.22 -22.53 -22.25
C TRP A 2 7.31 -23.25 -20.91
N THR A 3 8.52 -23.43 -20.40
CA THR A 3 8.78 -24.19 -19.17
C THR A 3 9.23 -23.27 -18.03
N GLU A 4 9.02 -23.72 -16.79
CA GLU A 4 9.58 -23.05 -15.60
C GLU A 4 11.11 -23.00 -15.71
N GLY A 5 11.67 -21.78 -15.69
CA GLY A 5 13.12 -21.53 -15.78
C GLY A 5 13.62 -20.95 -17.10
N GLU A 6 12.74 -20.76 -18.11
CA GLU A 6 13.13 -20.03 -19.33
C GLU A 6 13.30 -18.51 -19.06
N PRO A 7 14.35 -17.87 -19.62
CA PRO A 7 14.59 -16.45 -19.42
C PRO A 7 13.50 -15.58 -20.06
N TYR A 8 13.07 -14.53 -19.35
CA TYR A 8 12.06 -13.57 -19.83
C TYR A 8 12.49 -12.93 -21.17
N ARG A 9 11.80 -13.25 -22.26
CA ARG A 9 12.05 -12.68 -23.61
C ARG A 9 11.77 -11.18 -23.71
N PHE A 10 11.09 -10.60 -22.71
CA PHE A 10 10.81 -9.17 -22.58
C PHE A 10 11.46 -8.55 -21.35
N ALA A 11 12.72 -8.87 -21.06
CA ALA A 11 13.49 -8.10 -20.09
C ALA A 11 13.48 -6.59 -20.47
N PRO A 12 13.32 -5.66 -19.52
CA PRO A 12 13.14 -4.25 -19.84
C PRO A 12 14.33 -3.69 -20.63
N LYS A 13 14.07 -3.20 -21.84
CA LYS A 13 15.05 -2.39 -22.59
C LYS A 13 15.38 -1.15 -21.74
N ARG A 14 16.69 -0.83 -21.59
CA ARG A 14 17.19 0.42 -21.00
C ARG A 14 16.45 1.60 -21.67
N ARG A 15 15.47 2.19 -20.99
CA ARG A 15 14.80 3.44 -21.40
C ARG A 15 15.51 4.59 -20.72
N GLY A 16 16.14 5.47 -21.50
CA GLY A 16 16.84 6.66 -21.02
C GLY A 16 18.26 6.41 -20.48
N ASP A 17 19.00 7.49 -20.22
CA ASP A 17 20.25 7.43 -19.46
C ASP A 17 19.92 7.14 -17.99
N PRO A 18 20.43 6.04 -17.39
CA PRO A 18 20.19 5.71 -15.98
C PRO A 18 20.52 6.85 -15.01
N TRP A 19 21.46 7.73 -15.37
CA TRP A 19 21.79 8.89 -14.56
C TRP A 19 20.68 9.94 -14.54
N GLU A 20 19.98 10.15 -15.65
CA GLU A 20 18.86 11.09 -15.73
C GLU A 20 17.66 10.60 -14.90
N GLU A 21 17.35 9.30 -14.95
CA GLU A 21 16.25 8.74 -14.15
C GLU A 21 16.57 8.75 -12.65
N CYS A 22 17.82 8.42 -12.28
CA CYS A 22 18.29 8.56 -10.90
C CYS A 22 18.22 10.02 -10.42
N LEU A 23 18.67 10.97 -11.25
CA LEU A 23 18.58 12.40 -10.93
C LEU A 23 17.14 12.85 -10.73
N LYS A 24 16.23 12.45 -11.61
CA LYS A 24 14.80 12.77 -11.49
C LYS A 24 14.24 12.26 -10.17
N ARG A 25 14.64 11.06 -9.74
CA ARG A 25 14.21 10.49 -8.46
C ARG A 25 14.78 11.23 -7.25
N VAL A 26 16.03 11.68 -7.34
CA VAL A 26 16.71 12.49 -6.31
C VAL A 26 16.09 13.89 -6.23
N ASP A 27 15.80 14.51 -7.37
CA ASP A 27 15.20 15.83 -7.43
C ASP A 27 13.80 15.85 -6.82
N ASN A 28 12.97 14.85 -7.15
CA ASN A 28 11.67 14.63 -6.51
C ASN A 28 11.78 14.45 -5.00
N TYR A 29 12.81 13.75 -4.52
CA TYR A 29 13.06 13.58 -3.08
C TYR A 29 13.42 14.90 -2.42
N ASP A 30 14.29 15.69 -3.04
CA ASP A 30 14.70 16.99 -2.50
C ASP A 30 13.56 18.02 -2.56
N ASP A 31 12.67 17.94 -3.55
CA ASP A 31 11.51 18.80 -3.67
C ASP A 31 10.55 18.55 -2.52
N GLU A 32 10.23 17.28 -2.27
CA GLU A 32 9.38 16.86 -1.16
C GLU A 32 9.96 17.29 0.19
N MET A 33 11.27 17.05 0.39
CA MET A 33 11.98 17.42 1.61
C MET A 33 11.99 18.95 1.83
N CYS A 34 12.37 19.73 0.81
CA CYS A 34 12.44 21.18 0.92
C CYS A 34 11.05 21.82 1.04
N ARG A 35 10.03 21.21 0.42
CA ARG A 35 8.63 21.61 0.58
C ARG A 35 8.19 21.44 2.03
N GLY A 36 8.40 20.25 2.62
CA GLY A 36 8.07 20.00 4.03
C GLY A 36 8.71 21.01 4.97
N TRP A 37 10.01 21.30 4.82
CA TRP A 37 10.68 22.32 5.64
C TRP A 37 10.11 23.73 5.47
N LYS A 38 9.73 24.12 4.25
CA LYS A 38 9.14 25.44 3.99
C LYS A 38 7.75 25.55 4.62
N GLU A 39 6.91 24.51 4.49
CA GLU A 39 5.57 24.44 5.07
C GLU A 39 5.62 24.49 6.61
N ASP A 40 6.56 23.77 7.22
CA ASP A 40 6.81 23.81 8.66
C ASP A 40 7.19 25.23 9.12
N ILE A 41 8.14 25.87 8.43
CA ILE A 41 8.53 27.26 8.75
C ILE A 41 7.32 28.20 8.60
N ASP A 42 6.57 28.12 7.51
CA ASP A 42 5.44 29.02 7.26
C ASP A 42 4.38 28.90 8.36
N THR A 43 4.08 27.68 8.80
CA THR A 43 3.17 27.44 9.93
C THR A 43 3.71 28.06 11.22
N LEU A 44 5.00 27.88 11.52
CA LEU A 44 5.65 28.47 12.70
C LEU A 44 5.66 30.00 12.66
N LEU A 45 5.88 30.61 11.49
CA LEU A 45 5.90 32.05 11.32
C LEU A 45 4.52 32.67 11.59
N VAL A 46 3.45 32.04 11.09
CA VAL A 46 2.07 32.46 11.37
C VAL A 46 1.76 32.38 12.86
N PHE A 47 2.08 31.25 13.49
CA PHE A 47 1.87 31.07 14.93
C PHE A 47 2.67 32.09 15.74
N ALA A 48 3.95 32.28 15.44
CA ALA A 48 4.81 33.24 16.13
C ALA A 48 4.30 34.69 15.99
N GLY A 49 3.76 35.07 14.84
CA GLY A 49 3.13 36.38 14.62
C GLY A 49 1.89 36.60 15.50
N LEU A 50 0.96 35.64 15.50
CA LEU A 50 -0.26 35.69 16.32
C LEU A 50 0.07 35.67 17.82
N PHE A 51 1.01 34.83 18.22
CA PHE A 51 1.50 34.77 19.60
C PHE A 51 2.16 36.09 20.01
N SER A 52 3.03 36.66 19.17
CA SER A 52 3.66 37.96 19.45
C SER A 52 2.64 39.07 19.62
N ALA A 53 1.57 39.10 18.79
CA ALA A 53 0.49 40.07 18.96
C ALA A 53 -0.23 39.91 20.30
N THR A 54 -0.49 38.66 20.71
CA THR A 54 -1.11 38.35 22.00
C THR A 54 -0.23 38.82 23.15
N VAL A 55 1.06 38.44 23.18
CA VAL A 55 2.02 38.86 24.22
C VAL A 55 2.17 40.38 24.24
N THR A 56 2.16 41.03 23.07
CA THR A 56 2.27 42.50 22.97
C THR A 56 1.10 43.19 23.66
N ALA A 57 -0.13 42.68 23.57
CA ALA A 57 -1.27 43.25 24.27
C ALA A 57 -1.08 43.25 25.80
N PHE A 58 -0.52 42.16 26.35
CA PHE A 58 -0.18 42.08 27.76
C PHE A 58 0.98 43.00 28.15
N VAL A 59 2.02 43.07 27.30
CA VAL A 59 3.20 43.91 27.53
C VAL A 59 2.86 45.40 27.51
N ILE A 60 1.96 45.84 26.63
CA ILE A 60 1.52 47.25 26.58
C ILE A 60 0.93 47.66 27.94
N GLU A 61 0.07 46.82 28.50
CA GLU A 61 -0.54 47.09 29.81
C GLU A 61 0.49 47.00 30.95
N SER A 62 1.28 45.93 31.01
CA SER A 62 2.19 45.71 32.14
C SER A 62 3.41 46.61 32.15
N TYR A 63 3.79 47.18 31.01
CA TYR A 63 4.91 48.12 30.94
C TYR A 63 4.64 49.36 31.82
N HIS A 64 3.38 49.78 31.92
CA HIS A 64 2.99 50.89 32.80
C HIS A 64 3.28 50.60 34.28
N TRP A 65 3.27 49.33 34.70
CA TRP A 65 3.61 48.94 36.09
C TRP A 65 5.10 49.14 36.43
N LEU A 66 5.95 49.34 35.43
CA LEU A 66 7.37 49.67 35.62
C LEU A 66 7.61 51.19 35.72
N THR A 67 6.61 51.99 35.36
CA THR A 67 6.65 53.45 35.45
C THR A 67 5.84 53.92 36.64
N GLU A 68 6.26 55.01 37.28
CA GLU A 68 5.50 55.59 38.39
C GLU A 68 4.20 56.21 37.86
N ASP A 69 3.06 55.76 38.38
CA ASP A 69 1.75 56.26 37.95
C ASP A 69 1.60 57.74 38.40
N PRO A 70 1.42 58.70 37.48
CA PRO A 70 1.23 60.09 37.83
C PRO A 70 -0.01 60.31 38.71
N GLU A 71 -1.02 59.44 38.63
CA GLU A 71 -2.20 59.50 39.50
C GLU A 71 -1.88 59.04 40.94
N GLU A 72 -1.08 57.99 41.13
CA GLU A 72 -0.62 57.62 42.47
C GLU A 72 0.37 58.65 43.04
N ALA A 73 1.28 59.19 42.22
CA ALA A 73 2.19 60.23 42.65
C ALA A 73 1.42 61.48 43.09
N SER A 74 0.40 61.89 42.33
CA SER A 74 -0.45 63.03 42.70
C SER A 74 -1.36 62.72 43.90
N ALA A 75 -1.88 61.50 44.04
CA ALA A 75 -2.66 61.08 45.21
C ALA A 75 -1.80 61.01 46.48
N ARG A 76 -0.54 60.57 46.39
CA ARG A 76 0.43 60.60 47.49
C ARG A 76 0.79 62.03 47.88
N VAL A 77 1.05 62.91 46.92
CA VAL A 77 1.26 64.34 47.17
C VAL A 77 0.02 64.96 47.83
N LEU A 78 -1.19 64.61 47.38
CA LEU A 78 -2.44 65.09 47.99
C LEU A 78 -2.60 64.58 49.43
N GLN A 79 -2.26 63.32 49.71
CA GLN A 79 -2.22 62.77 51.07
C GLN A 79 -1.18 63.47 51.95
N GLU A 80 0.01 63.75 51.43
CA GLU A 80 1.05 64.50 52.15
C GLU A 80 0.59 65.93 52.46
N ILE A 81 -0.04 66.61 51.50
CA ILE A 81 -0.64 67.93 51.69
C ILE A 81 -1.74 67.87 52.76
N LEU A 82 -2.61 66.85 52.72
CA LEU A 82 -3.68 66.68 53.70
C LEU A 82 -3.10 66.46 55.12
N GLN A 83 -2.05 65.63 55.23
CA GLN A 83 -1.36 65.35 56.50
C GLN A 83 -0.69 66.61 57.06
N ALA A 84 -0.01 67.39 56.21
CA ALA A 84 0.61 68.66 56.59
C ALA A 84 -0.42 69.69 57.08
N LEU A 85 -1.59 69.77 56.45
CA LEU A 85 -2.69 70.64 56.88
C LEU A 85 -3.30 70.20 58.22
N THR A 86 -3.49 68.91 58.45
CA THR A 86 -3.98 68.38 59.75
C THR A 86 -2.98 68.56 60.90
N GLN A 87 -1.67 68.43 60.64
CA GLN A 87 -0.64 68.73 61.66
C GLN A 87 -0.56 70.23 61.97
N GLY A 88 -0.75 71.09 60.97
CA GLY A 88 -0.81 72.54 61.15
C GLY A 88 -1.99 72.99 62.03
N GLN A 89 -3.13 72.31 61.99
CA GLN A 89 -4.27 72.63 62.86
C GLN A 89 -4.12 72.17 64.32
N SER A 90 -3.25 71.19 64.59
CA SER A 90 -2.97 70.73 65.97
C SER A 90 -1.97 71.62 66.73
N GLN A 91 -1.36 72.62 66.08
CA GLN A 91 -0.37 73.52 66.68
C GLN A 91 -0.93 74.84 67.25
N ASN A 92 -2.25 75.00 67.33
CA ASN A 92 -2.84 76.25 67.86
C ASN A 92 -2.89 76.36 69.39
N ASN A 93 -2.35 75.40 70.17
CA ASN A 93 -2.27 75.52 71.64
C ASN A 93 -0.95 74.97 72.19
N ALA A 94 0.16 75.73 72.08
CA ALA A 94 1.22 75.81 73.11
C ALA A 94 2.34 76.77 72.65
N GLU A 95 2.60 77.77 73.48
CA GLU A 95 3.62 78.81 73.28
C GLU A 95 5.06 78.27 73.27
N LYS A 96 5.81 78.71 72.25
CA LYS A 96 7.18 79.27 72.31
C LYS A 96 8.35 78.36 72.75
N THR A 97 9.23 78.04 71.80
CA THR A 97 10.69 78.24 71.93
C THR A 97 11.32 78.35 70.53
N ILE A 98 12.05 79.44 70.31
CA ILE A 98 12.82 79.75 69.10
C ILE A 98 14.07 78.86 69.11
N GLY A 99 14.10 77.88 68.23
CA GLY A 99 15.29 77.13 67.84
C GLY A 99 15.22 76.93 66.33
N ALA A 100 15.93 77.78 65.60
CA ALA A 100 16.18 77.61 64.17
C ALA A 100 17.04 76.35 63.97
N ALA A 101 16.41 75.19 64.02
CA ALA A 101 16.86 74.02 63.30
C ALA A 101 15.93 73.94 62.09
N THR A 102 16.49 74.25 60.92
CA THR A 102 15.98 73.82 59.63
C THR A 102 15.62 72.35 59.76
N ARG A 103 14.35 72.04 60.06
CA ARG A 103 13.75 70.76 59.71
C ARG A 103 13.66 70.82 58.20
N ILE A 104 14.81 70.59 57.56
CA ILE A 104 14.86 69.99 56.24
C ILE A 104 13.94 68.80 56.42
N HIS A 105 12.82 68.92 55.75
CA HIS A 105 11.94 67.84 55.37
C HIS A 105 12.82 66.60 55.20
N THR A 106 12.86 65.75 56.24
CA THR A 106 13.02 64.34 55.95
C THR A 106 11.69 64.04 55.29
N GLY A 107 11.63 64.33 53.98
CA GLY A 107 10.57 63.84 53.11
C GLY A 107 10.39 62.39 53.50
N PRO A 108 9.14 61.93 53.59
CA PRO A 108 8.80 60.69 54.27
C PRO A 108 9.86 59.69 53.88
N LYS A 109 10.59 59.21 54.89
CA LYS A 109 11.50 58.07 54.75
C LYS A 109 10.72 57.14 53.87
N ILE A 110 11.14 56.99 52.61
CA ILE A 110 10.45 56.19 51.61
C ILE A 110 10.27 54.87 52.32
N SER A 111 9.06 54.64 52.84
CA SER A 111 8.67 53.39 53.42
C SER A 111 8.73 52.52 52.20
N SER A 112 9.86 51.82 52.11
CA SER A 112 10.36 51.12 50.94
C SER A 112 9.17 50.55 50.21
N PHE A 113 8.94 51.04 48.99
CA PHE A 113 8.06 50.46 47.99
C PHE A 113 7.70 49.03 48.38
N GLY A 114 6.49 48.86 48.92
CA GLY A 114 5.91 47.54 49.13
C GLY A 114 5.82 46.88 47.75
N GLU A 115 6.78 46.00 47.49
CA GLU A 115 6.79 44.97 46.45
C GLU A 115 6.69 45.39 44.96
N PRO A 116 7.68 46.10 44.39
CA PRO A 116 7.90 46.16 42.94
C PRO A 116 8.43 44.82 42.35
N SER A 117 8.62 43.79 43.18
CA SER A 117 9.23 42.51 42.78
C SER A 117 8.38 41.72 41.78
N PHE A 118 7.06 41.78 41.89
CA PHE A 118 6.16 41.03 41.02
C PHE A 118 6.06 41.67 39.61
N ALA A 119 5.89 42.98 39.51
CA ALA A 119 5.81 43.70 38.23
C ALA A 119 7.09 43.54 37.39
N ILE A 120 8.27 43.58 38.02
CA ILE A 120 9.54 43.34 37.35
C ILE A 120 9.63 41.90 36.82
N ARG A 121 9.22 40.90 37.61
CA ARG A 121 9.27 39.48 37.21
C ARG A 121 8.38 39.20 36.00
N VAL A 122 7.12 39.63 36.03
CA VAL A 122 6.17 39.39 34.93
C VAL A 122 6.61 40.08 33.65
N ASN A 123 6.98 41.36 33.72
CA ASN A 123 7.48 42.07 32.55
C ASN A 123 8.73 41.38 31.99
N THR A 124 9.66 40.92 32.84
CA THR A 124 10.84 40.17 32.39
C THR A 124 10.45 38.93 31.59
N PHE A 125 9.53 38.11 32.10
CA PHE A 125 9.08 36.91 31.41
C PHE A 125 8.38 37.22 30.08
N TRP A 126 7.52 38.23 30.05
CA TRP A 126 6.77 38.60 28.84
C TRP A 126 7.64 39.26 27.77
N PHE A 127 8.56 40.15 28.15
CA PHE A 127 9.54 40.70 27.21
C PHE A 127 10.48 39.62 26.66
N LEU A 128 10.98 38.70 27.49
CA LEU A 128 11.79 37.57 27.02
C LEU A 128 11.01 36.67 26.08
N SER A 129 9.76 36.35 26.41
CA SER A 129 8.85 35.60 25.53
C SER A 129 8.71 36.28 24.17
N LEU A 130 8.41 37.58 24.15
CA LEU A 130 8.25 38.35 22.92
C LEU A 130 9.53 38.36 22.07
N ILE A 131 10.69 38.60 22.69
CA ILE A 131 11.99 38.62 22.01
C ILE A 131 12.31 37.26 21.39
N LEU A 132 12.06 36.16 22.09
CA LEU A 132 12.29 34.82 21.57
C LEU A 132 11.34 34.45 20.43
N ALA A 133 10.07 34.87 20.50
CA ALA A 133 9.10 34.68 19.43
C ALA A 133 9.53 35.42 18.15
N LEU A 134 9.91 36.70 18.26
CA LEU A 134 10.40 37.50 17.14
C LEU A 134 11.75 36.98 16.59
N SER A 135 12.63 36.50 17.47
CA SER A 135 13.88 35.86 17.07
C SER A 135 13.62 34.58 16.26
N THR A 136 12.61 33.78 16.64
CA THR A 136 12.20 32.60 15.88
C THR A 136 11.71 32.98 14.48
N VAL A 137 10.95 34.08 14.35
CA VAL A 137 10.52 34.61 13.06
C VAL A 137 11.71 34.98 12.18
N MET A 138 12.65 35.75 12.73
CA MET A 138 13.87 36.15 12.02
C MET A 138 14.69 34.95 11.53
N LEU A 139 14.95 33.99 12.42
CA LEU A 139 15.70 32.77 12.10
C LEU A 139 14.97 31.90 11.08
N GLY A 140 13.64 31.77 11.18
CA GLY A 140 12.81 31.05 10.21
C GLY A 140 12.91 31.64 8.81
N ILE A 141 12.86 32.97 8.68
CA ILE A 141 13.03 33.66 7.39
C ILE A 141 14.43 33.37 6.82
N LEU A 142 15.49 33.42 7.62
CA LEU A 142 16.86 33.07 7.18
C LEU A 142 16.95 31.61 6.71
N CYS A 143 16.35 30.67 7.45
CA CYS A 143 16.27 29.27 7.04
C CYS A 143 15.58 29.10 5.68
N LYS A 144 14.46 29.82 5.41
CA LYS A 144 13.82 29.78 4.08
C LYS A 144 14.74 30.29 2.98
N GLN A 145 15.51 31.35 3.25
CA GLN A 145 16.46 31.90 2.29
C GLN A 145 17.57 30.89 1.96
N TRP A 146 18.10 30.19 2.96
CA TRP A 146 19.13 29.15 2.74
C TRP A 146 18.59 27.92 2.02
N ILE A 147 17.36 27.48 2.32
CA ILE A 147 16.71 26.37 1.59
C ILE A 147 16.48 26.76 0.13
N ARG A 148 16.08 28.01 -0.13
CA ARG A 148 15.94 28.51 -1.51
C ARG A 148 17.28 28.51 -2.24
N GLU A 149 18.37 28.93 -1.59
CA GLU A 149 19.70 28.92 -2.21
C GLU A 149 20.24 27.49 -2.44
N HIS A 150 19.94 26.55 -1.54
CA HIS A 150 20.28 25.13 -1.73
C HIS A 150 19.68 24.58 -3.02
N ARG A 151 18.42 24.93 -3.30
CA ARG A 151 17.65 24.55 -4.49
C ARG A 151 17.89 25.45 -5.70
N ARG A 152 18.83 26.39 -5.63
CA ARG A 152 19.08 27.29 -6.75
C ARG A 152 19.66 26.53 -7.93
N ASP A 153 18.94 26.59 -9.04
CA ASP A 153 19.37 26.01 -10.31
C ASP A 153 20.74 26.58 -10.70
N THR A 154 21.67 25.66 -10.95
CA THR A 154 23.01 25.99 -11.42
C THR A 154 23.25 25.20 -12.68
N PRO A 155 23.52 25.85 -13.82
CA PRO A 155 23.75 25.14 -15.08
C PRO A 155 24.97 24.24 -14.93
N SER A 156 24.75 22.93 -15.01
CA SER A 156 25.78 21.89 -14.98
C SER A 156 25.93 21.27 -16.36
N SER A 157 27.15 20.84 -16.70
CA SER A 157 27.45 20.31 -18.04
C SER A 157 27.09 18.82 -18.18
N SER A 158 26.83 18.11 -17.06
CA SER A 158 26.44 16.70 -17.06
C SER A 158 25.54 16.31 -15.87
N PRO A 159 24.73 15.25 -15.99
CA PRO A 159 23.93 14.70 -14.88
C PRO A 159 24.75 14.31 -13.63
N LYS A 160 25.98 13.84 -13.83
CA LYS A 160 26.87 13.44 -12.74
C LYS A 160 27.32 14.65 -11.92
N GLU A 161 27.69 15.73 -12.61
CA GLU A 161 28.07 16.99 -11.99
C GLU A 161 26.91 17.61 -11.20
N THR A 162 25.68 17.48 -11.68
CA THR A 162 24.47 17.91 -10.94
C THR A 162 24.32 17.15 -9.62
N LEU A 163 24.49 15.82 -9.65
CA LEU A 163 24.38 14.97 -8.46
C LEU A 163 25.47 15.28 -7.44
N GLU A 164 26.71 15.44 -7.90
CA GLU A 164 27.86 15.80 -7.07
C GLU A 164 27.64 17.16 -6.39
N LEU A 165 27.19 18.16 -7.13
CA LEU A 165 26.90 19.49 -6.59
C LEU A 165 25.76 19.45 -5.56
N ARG A 166 24.68 18.70 -5.84
CA ARG A 166 23.58 18.50 -4.88
C ARG A 166 24.10 17.88 -3.59
N GLN A 167 24.88 16.80 -3.69
CA GLN A 167 25.39 16.09 -2.52
C GLN A 167 26.32 16.98 -1.69
N LEU A 168 27.22 17.72 -2.34
CA LEU A 168 28.08 18.71 -1.68
C LEU A 168 27.27 19.76 -0.91
N ARG A 169 26.22 20.32 -1.52
CA ARG A 169 25.35 21.31 -0.87
C ARG A 169 24.57 20.72 0.31
N PHE A 170 24.07 19.50 0.16
CA PHE A 170 23.33 18.82 1.23
C PHE A 170 24.22 18.52 2.44
N GLU A 171 25.40 17.93 2.21
CA GLU A 171 26.39 17.68 3.28
C GLU A 171 26.86 18.98 3.94
N SER A 172 26.96 20.06 3.16
CA SER A 172 27.25 21.39 3.71
C SER A 172 26.13 21.88 4.62
N LEU A 173 24.85 21.77 4.23
CA LEU A 173 23.72 22.14 5.10
C LEU A 173 23.75 21.39 6.44
N GLU A 174 24.08 20.10 6.42
CA GLU A 174 24.21 19.28 7.62
C GLU A 174 25.40 19.72 8.48
N LYS A 175 26.58 19.83 7.88
CA LYS A 175 27.82 20.18 8.58
C LYS A 175 27.78 21.57 9.21
N TRP A 176 27.17 22.53 8.54
CA TRP A 176 26.98 23.90 9.05
C TRP A 176 25.78 24.02 10.01
N GLY A 177 25.07 22.91 10.29
CA GLY A 177 24.04 22.86 11.32
C GLY A 177 22.71 23.51 10.94
N VAL A 178 22.48 23.84 9.66
CA VAL A 178 21.22 24.48 9.20
C VAL A 178 20.01 23.59 9.52
N LEU A 179 20.13 22.28 9.31
CA LEU A 179 19.11 21.28 9.65
C LEU A 179 18.81 21.24 11.16
N THR A 180 19.84 21.43 11.99
CA THR A 180 19.71 21.47 13.45
C THR A 180 19.00 22.75 13.89
N LEU A 181 19.35 23.89 13.28
CA LEU A 181 18.69 25.17 13.53
C LEU A 181 17.22 25.15 13.10
N LEU A 182 16.91 24.58 11.93
CA LEU A 182 15.53 24.38 11.47
C LEU A 182 14.71 23.57 12.50
N SER A 183 15.30 22.49 13.00
CA SER A 183 14.69 21.62 14.01
C SER A 183 14.53 22.30 15.38
N SER A 184 15.27 23.38 15.66
CA SER A 184 15.20 24.11 16.93
C SER A 184 14.24 25.31 16.91
N LEU A 185 13.77 25.77 15.75
CA LEU A 185 12.79 26.86 15.66
C LEU A 185 11.53 26.60 16.50
N PRO A 186 10.86 25.41 16.40
CA PRO A 186 9.70 25.13 17.24
C PRO A 186 10.01 25.19 18.74
N LEU A 187 11.23 24.81 19.14
CA LEU A 187 11.67 24.78 20.54
C LEU A 187 11.85 26.17 21.12
N ILE A 188 12.47 27.09 20.36
CA ILE A 188 12.64 28.48 20.79
C ILE A 188 11.25 29.12 21.00
N LEU A 189 10.30 28.80 20.12
CA LEU A 189 8.93 29.29 20.20
C LEU A 189 8.12 28.68 21.35
N GLN A 190 8.28 27.38 21.61
CA GLN A 190 7.69 26.74 22.78
C GLN A 190 8.26 27.28 24.09
N LEU A 191 9.56 27.56 24.13
CA LEU A 191 10.19 28.21 25.29
C LEU A 191 9.58 29.61 25.51
N ALA A 192 9.37 30.38 24.45
CA ALA A 192 8.69 31.67 24.52
C ALA A 192 7.27 31.51 25.12
N LEU A 193 6.50 30.54 24.63
CA LEU A 193 5.15 30.23 25.14
C LEU A 193 5.16 29.86 26.63
N VAL A 194 6.12 29.03 27.07
CA VAL A 194 6.26 28.66 28.49
C VAL A 194 6.59 29.89 29.35
N LEU A 195 7.52 30.75 28.92
CA LEU A 195 7.84 31.98 29.63
C LEU A 195 6.63 32.91 29.74
N PHE A 196 5.84 33.04 28.67
CA PHE A 196 4.58 33.78 28.71
C PHE A 196 3.62 33.22 29.75
N PHE A 197 3.42 31.89 29.77
CA PHE A 197 2.56 31.26 30.78
C PHE A 197 3.09 31.44 32.20
N VAL A 198 4.40 31.38 32.44
CA VAL A 198 4.97 31.65 33.76
C VAL A 198 4.63 33.08 34.21
N GLY A 199 4.80 34.08 33.35
CA GLY A 199 4.41 35.47 33.67
C GLY A 199 2.90 35.63 33.86
N LEU A 200 2.08 34.92 33.06
CA LEU A 200 0.62 34.95 33.17
C LEU A 200 0.14 34.34 34.49
N LEU A 201 0.70 33.19 34.90
CA LEU A 201 0.33 32.55 36.15
C LEU A 201 0.78 33.39 37.34
N ASP A 202 2.00 33.93 37.31
CA ASP A 202 2.49 34.84 38.34
C ASP A 202 1.51 36.01 38.52
N LEU A 203 1.03 36.58 37.40
CA LEU A 203 0.02 37.64 37.42
C LEU A 203 -1.30 37.20 38.03
N LEU A 204 -1.87 36.09 37.57
CA LEU A 204 -3.16 35.65 38.07
C LEU A 204 -3.10 35.34 39.56
N TRP A 205 -2.00 34.74 40.05
CA TRP A 205 -1.81 34.48 41.48
C TRP A 205 -1.70 35.76 42.31
N ALA A 206 -1.21 36.87 41.73
CA ALA A 206 -1.19 38.18 42.38
C ALA A 206 -2.58 38.87 42.39
N LEU A 207 -3.46 38.57 41.42
CA LEU A 207 -4.79 39.18 41.33
C LEU A 207 -5.88 38.38 42.07
N ASP A 208 -6.08 37.12 41.70
CA ASP A 208 -7.17 36.29 42.22
C ASP A 208 -6.83 34.79 42.17
N TYR A 209 -6.91 34.14 43.33
CA TYR A 209 -6.50 32.74 43.51
C TYR A 209 -7.44 31.73 42.81
N ILE A 210 -8.71 32.06 42.58
CA ILE A 210 -9.67 31.17 41.92
C ILE A 210 -9.35 31.12 40.42
N VAL A 211 -9.20 32.28 39.81
CA VAL A 211 -8.81 32.40 38.39
C VAL A 211 -7.42 31.78 38.17
N ALA A 212 -6.47 32.06 39.08
CA ALA A 212 -5.12 31.49 39.02
C ALA A 212 -5.13 29.96 39.12
N GLY A 213 -5.94 29.39 40.02
CA GLY A 213 -6.04 27.94 40.19
C GLY A 213 -6.51 27.23 38.91
N LEU A 214 -7.57 27.76 38.28
CA LEU A 214 -8.09 27.21 37.02
C LEU A 214 -7.08 27.36 35.87
N ALA A 215 -6.46 28.53 35.72
CA ALA A 215 -5.45 28.76 34.69
C ALA A 215 -4.22 27.86 34.89
N THR A 216 -3.76 27.69 36.14
CA THR A 216 -2.63 26.80 36.48
C THR A 216 -2.94 25.36 36.09
N ALA A 217 -4.16 24.87 36.33
CA ALA A 217 -4.55 23.51 35.95
C ALA A 217 -4.48 23.28 34.43
N ILE A 218 -4.97 24.23 33.62
CA ILE A 218 -4.95 24.14 32.16
C ILE A 218 -3.51 24.23 31.61
N VAL A 219 -2.70 25.16 32.15
CA VAL A 219 -1.30 25.31 31.76
C VAL A 219 -0.50 24.06 32.13
N ALA A 220 -0.70 23.52 33.34
CA ALA A 220 -0.03 22.31 33.80
C ALA A 220 -0.37 21.11 32.91
N LEU A 221 -1.64 20.92 32.54
CA LEU A 221 -2.04 19.88 31.59
C LEU A 221 -1.36 20.05 30.23
N SER A 222 -1.31 21.28 29.71
CA SER A 222 -0.67 21.58 28.43
C SER A 222 0.84 21.28 28.45
N VAL A 223 1.55 21.72 29.50
CA VAL A 223 2.98 21.43 29.69
C VAL A 223 3.24 19.94 29.89
N PHE A 224 2.33 19.24 30.57
CA PHE A 224 2.42 17.78 30.77
C PHE A 224 2.32 17.03 29.43
N VAL A 225 1.35 17.38 28.57
CA VAL A 225 1.21 16.79 27.23
C VAL A 225 2.45 17.07 26.38
N LEU A 226 2.98 18.30 26.41
CA LEU A 226 4.21 18.66 25.70
C LEU A 226 5.42 17.87 26.22
N SER A 227 5.52 17.68 27.53
CA SER A 227 6.62 16.95 28.17
C SER A 227 6.59 15.46 27.82
N ILE A 228 5.42 14.82 27.93
CA ILE A 228 5.27 13.39 27.60
C ILE A 228 5.56 13.16 26.12
N THR A 229 4.98 13.95 25.22
CA THR A 229 5.17 13.77 23.78
C THR A 229 6.61 14.02 23.33
N THR A 230 7.38 14.80 24.10
CA THR A 230 8.82 15.04 23.86
C THR A 230 9.71 13.93 24.44
N VAL A 231 9.41 13.45 25.66
CA VAL A 231 10.26 12.47 26.38
C VAL A 231 9.99 11.03 25.93
N LEU A 232 8.74 10.66 25.64
CA LEU A 232 8.36 9.28 25.36
C LEU A 232 9.07 8.65 24.14
N PRO A 233 9.21 9.34 22.99
CA PRO A 233 10.00 8.81 21.87
C PRO A 233 11.48 8.62 22.22
N CYS A 234 12.05 9.53 23.02
CA CYS A 234 13.43 9.46 23.48
C CYS A 234 13.65 8.29 24.44
N TYR A 235 12.75 8.10 25.41
CA TYR A 235 12.78 6.96 26.32
C TYR A 235 12.75 5.63 25.55
N TYR A 236 11.82 5.51 24.59
CA TYR A 236 11.73 4.31 23.76
C TYR A 236 13.00 4.06 22.94
N LEU A 237 13.58 5.11 22.36
CA LEU A 237 14.81 5.03 21.58
C LEU A 237 16.04 4.64 22.42
N LEU A 238 16.18 5.19 23.62
CA LEU A 238 17.31 4.92 24.52
C LEU A 238 17.24 3.55 25.20
N THR A 239 16.03 3.05 25.44
CA THR A 239 15.79 1.74 26.07
C THR A 239 15.68 0.59 25.07
N SER A 240 15.52 0.89 23.77
CA SER A 240 15.44 -0.13 22.73
C SER A 240 16.72 -0.96 22.64
N PRO A 241 16.64 -2.30 22.71
CA PRO A 241 17.80 -3.15 22.46
C PRO A 241 18.24 -3.03 20.99
N SER A 242 19.53 -3.31 20.73
CA SER A 242 20.11 -3.29 19.38
C SER A 242 19.60 -4.41 18.47
N ILE A 243 19.04 -5.47 19.06
CA ILE A 243 18.42 -6.60 18.38
C ILE A 243 17.06 -6.81 19.03
N VAL A 244 15.99 -6.86 18.23
CA VAL A 244 14.62 -7.02 18.73
C VAL A 244 14.12 -8.41 18.39
N PHE A 245 13.85 -9.21 19.42
CA PHE A 245 13.35 -10.59 19.34
C PHE A 245 11.84 -10.70 19.59
N ARG A 246 11.11 -9.58 19.62
CA ARG A 246 9.66 -9.56 19.88
C ARG A 246 8.92 -9.35 18.57
N ASP A 247 7.89 -10.15 18.32
CA ASP A 247 7.11 -10.15 17.06
C ASP A 247 6.34 -8.83 16.83
N ASP A 248 5.84 -8.19 17.90
CA ASP A 248 5.16 -6.89 17.80
C ASP A 248 6.05 -5.75 18.29
N VAL A 249 6.70 -5.06 17.35
CA VAL A 249 7.43 -3.81 17.63
C VAL A 249 6.60 -2.63 17.14
N TYR A 250 6.03 -1.89 18.09
CA TYR A 250 5.36 -0.64 17.81
C TYR A 250 6.32 0.51 18.00
N VAL A 251 6.30 1.43 17.06
CA VAL A 251 7.11 2.63 17.14
C VAL A 251 6.28 3.75 17.77
N CYS A 252 6.88 4.49 18.71
CA CYS A 252 6.26 5.68 19.29
C CYS A 252 5.92 6.70 18.18
N PRO A 253 4.64 7.10 18.01
CA PRO A 253 4.23 7.99 16.92
C PRO A 253 4.52 9.48 17.20
N TYR A 254 4.79 9.87 18.45
CA TYR A 254 5.01 11.26 18.86
C TYR A 254 6.38 11.82 18.44
N LYS A 255 6.88 11.44 17.28
CA LYS A 255 8.16 11.88 16.75
C LYS A 255 8.05 13.31 16.25
N SER A 256 8.93 14.13 16.77
CA SER A 256 8.96 15.56 16.46
C SER A 256 10.40 16.07 16.47
N PRO A 257 10.69 17.23 15.85
CA PRO A 257 12.00 17.85 15.92
C PRO A 257 12.46 18.12 17.35
N GLN A 258 11.53 18.53 18.24
CA GLN A 258 11.80 18.74 19.66
C GLN A 258 12.24 17.47 20.39
N ALA A 259 11.54 16.35 20.17
CA ALA A 259 11.91 15.05 20.75
C ALA A 259 13.28 14.58 20.24
N TRP A 260 13.63 14.89 18.98
CA TRP A 260 14.92 14.53 18.40
C TRP A 260 16.08 15.32 19.00
N LEU A 261 15.92 16.64 19.16
CA LEU A 261 16.94 17.45 19.83
C LEU A 261 17.09 17.03 21.30
N TYR A 262 15.97 16.80 22.00
CA TYR A 262 15.98 16.28 23.36
C TYR A 262 16.74 14.95 23.45
N TYR A 263 16.51 14.01 22.52
CA TYR A 263 17.28 12.77 22.44
C TYR A 263 18.78 13.01 22.25
N ARG A 264 19.18 13.90 21.33
CA ARG A 264 20.61 14.22 21.13
C ARG A 264 21.27 14.75 22.40
N ILE A 265 20.58 15.63 23.13
CA ILE A 265 21.07 16.19 24.41
C ILE A 265 21.09 15.11 25.49
N ALA A 266 19.97 14.42 25.71
CA ALA A 266 19.81 13.39 26.72
C ALA A 266 20.84 12.28 26.53
N ARG A 267 21.12 11.88 25.29
CA ARG A 267 22.14 10.87 25.02
C ARG A 267 23.54 11.33 25.44
N VAL A 268 23.93 12.59 25.20
CA VAL A 268 25.24 13.10 25.61
C VAL A 268 25.35 13.13 27.13
N ILE A 269 24.28 13.54 27.82
CA ILE A 269 24.24 13.64 29.29
C ILE A 269 24.22 12.25 29.95
N PHE A 270 23.39 11.35 29.44
CA PHE A 270 23.14 10.03 30.03
C PHE A 270 23.91 8.90 29.33
N GLN A 271 24.92 9.24 28.51
CA GLN A 271 25.76 8.27 27.78
C GLN A 271 26.28 7.10 28.64
N PRO A 272 26.74 7.28 29.90
CA PRO A 272 27.25 6.16 30.68
C PRO A 272 26.17 5.15 31.14
N LEU A 273 24.88 5.51 31.09
CA LEU A 273 23.78 4.67 31.55
C LEU A 273 23.24 3.72 30.48
N PHE A 274 23.52 3.98 29.20
CA PHE A 274 22.93 3.23 28.09
C PHE A 274 23.98 2.39 27.36
N GLN A 275 23.64 1.11 27.13
CA GLN A 275 24.55 0.12 26.54
C GLN A 275 24.72 0.24 25.01
N SER A 276 23.79 0.91 24.31
CA SER A 276 23.82 1.00 22.85
C SER A 276 24.60 2.23 22.36
N ASN A 277 25.68 1.99 21.61
CA ASN A 277 26.54 3.07 21.09
C ASN A 277 26.14 3.55 19.68
N ILE A 278 25.01 3.05 19.15
CA ILE A 278 24.58 3.29 17.76
C ILE A 278 24.13 4.74 17.61
N ARG A 279 24.61 5.42 16.54
CA ARG A 279 24.18 6.78 16.19
C ARG A 279 23.20 6.71 15.04
N TYR A 280 21.98 7.18 15.26
CA TYR A 280 20.98 7.35 14.21
C TYR A 280 21.02 8.79 13.70
N ALA A 281 20.99 8.96 12.37
CA ALA A 281 21.01 10.27 11.73
C ALA A 281 19.65 10.99 11.82
N SER A 282 18.56 10.22 11.78
CA SER A 282 17.17 10.71 11.83
C SER A 282 16.24 9.65 12.45
N TRP A 283 14.99 10.05 12.74
CA TRP A 283 13.93 9.13 13.12
C TRP A 283 13.75 7.99 12.11
N ALA A 284 13.73 8.31 10.81
CA ALA A 284 13.59 7.31 9.75
C ALA A 284 14.77 6.33 9.69
N ALA A 285 15.99 6.80 10.00
CA ALA A 285 17.16 5.91 10.07
C ALA A 285 17.03 4.88 11.20
N TRP A 286 16.41 5.28 12.34
CA TRP A 286 16.09 4.35 13.41
C TRP A 286 14.97 3.39 13.03
N ASP A 287 13.89 3.85 12.41
CA ASP A 287 12.80 2.98 11.93
C ASP A 287 13.31 1.91 10.95
N LEU A 288 14.16 2.32 10.01
CA LEU A 288 14.79 1.39 9.06
C LEU A 288 15.75 0.41 9.76
N HIS A 289 16.49 0.87 10.76
CA HIS A 289 17.35 0.01 11.56
C HIS A 289 16.53 -1.04 12.31
N LEU A 290 15.39 -0.64 12.88
CA LEU A 290 14.46 -1.53 13.57
C LEU A 290 13.96 -2.64 12.64
N ILE A 291 13.49 -2.28 11.45
CA ILE A 291 13.03 -3.24 10.43
C ILE A 291 14.16 -4.17 10.00
N ARG A 292 15.39 -3.65 9.81
CA ARG A 292 16.55 -4.44 9.36
C ARG A 292 17.07 -5.42 10.40
N ASN A 293 16.87 -5.13 11.69
CA ASN A 293 17.40 -5.92 12.82
C ASN A 293 16.29 -6.57 13.67
N HIS A 294 15.08 -6.65 13.12
CA HIS A 294 13.97 -7.40 13.69
C HIS A 294 14.13 -8.88 13.35
N PHE A 295 14.21 -9.73 14.38
CA PHE A 295 14.24 -11.18 14.24
C PHE A 295 13.00 -11.76 14.90
N PRO A 296 11.95 -12.11 14.14
CA PRO A 296 10.73 -12.67 14.70
C PRO A 296 11.03 -14.03 15.35
N SER A 297 10.44 -14.25 16.51
CA SER A 297 10.69 -15.43 17.34
C SER A 297 9.85 -16.64 16.93
N THR A 298 8.72 -16.43 16.26
CA THR A 298 7.67 -17.45 16.09
C THR A 298 7.30 -17.77 14.63
N THR A 299 7.78 -17.00 13.64
CA THR A 299 7.39 -17.18 12.23
C THR A 299 8.57 -17.50 11.32
N LEU A 300 8.41 -18.49 10.43
CA LEU A 300 9.37 -18.88 9.38
C LEU A 300 9.82 -17.72 8.44
N ASN A 301 9.16 -16.57 8.48
CA ASN A 301 9.41 -15.46 7.57
C ASN A 301 10.22 -14.31 8.21
N PRO A 302 11.46 -14.04 7.76
CA PRO A 302 12.32 -12.97 8.30
C PRO A 302 11.85 -11.54 7.96
N ARG A 303 10.67 -11.36 7.33
CA ARG A 303 10.16 -10.06 6.84
C ARG A 303 8.70 -9.82 7.22
N GLU A 304 8.39 -9.89 8.50
CA GLU A 304 7.03 -9.78 9.03
C GLU A 304 6.30 -8.48 8.66
N TYR A 305 6.95 -7.32 8.77
CA TYR A 305 6.33 -6.04 8.39
C TYR A 305 6.05 -5.93 6.89
N LEU A 306 6.88 -6.55 6.05
CA LEU A 306 6.63 -6.64 4.62
C LEU A 306 5.41 -7.52 4.34
N LEU A 307 5.27 -8.64 5.06
CA LEU A 307 4.08 -9.50 4.97
C LEU A 307 2.81 -8.75 5.38
N ARG A 308 2.83 -8.08 6.55
CA ARG A 308 1.68 -7.29 7.04
C ARG A 308 1.33 -6.15 6.07
N GLY A 309 2.35 -5.45 5.55
CA GLY A 309 2.18 -4.39 4.56
C GLY A 309 1.62 -4.90 3.23
N LEU A 310 2.11 -6.04 2.74
CA LEU A 310 1.64 -6.66 1.49
C LEU A 310 0.20 -7.18 1.64
N LYS A 311 -0.15 -7.83 2.76
CA LYS A 311 -1.53 -8.22 3.08
C LYS A 311 -2.48 -7.03 3.06
N TRP A 312 -2.10 -5.95 3.74
CA TRP A 312 -2.90 -4.72 3.75
C TRP A 312 -3.03 -4.12 2.35
N MET A 313 -1.93 -4.07 1.58
CA MET A 313 -1.93 -3.54 0.21
C MET A 313 -2.84 -4.34 -0.71
N ILE A 314 -2.77 -5.68 -0.66
CA ILE A 314 -3.65 -6.58 -1.39
C ILE A 314 -5.11 -6.32 -0.99
N ALA A 315 -5.42 -6.37 0.31
CA ALA A 315 -6.79 -6.19 0.79
C ALA A 315 -7.39 -4.80 0.51
N THR A 316 -6.55 -3.76 0.40
CA THR A 316 -7.02 -2.38 0.24
C THR A 316 -7.15 -1.98 -1.22
N PHE A 317 -6.32 -2.52 -2.11
CA PHE A 317 -6.20 -2.03 -3.48
C PHE A 317 -6.36 -3.09 -4.58
N SER A 318 -6.61 -4.36 -4.25
CA SER A 318 -6.80 -5.43 -5.25
C SER A 318 -7.95 -5.17 -6.22
N ASP A 319 -8.93 -4.34 -5.84
CA ASP A 319 -10.11 -4.04 -6.65
C ASP A 319 -9.76 -3.17 -7.88
N SER A 320 -8.64 -2.46 -7.85
CA SER A 320 -8.16 -1.67 -8.97
C SER A 320 -7.23 -2.50 -9.85
N THR A 321 -7.57 -2.68 -11.12
CA THR A 321 -6.75 -3.40 -12.12
C THR A 321 -5.32 -2.84 -12.22
N VAL A 322 -5.19 -1.51 -12.20
CA VAL A 322 -3.89 -0.81 -12.24
C VAL A 322 -3.06 -1.13 -11.01
N MET A 323 -3.66 -1.09 -9.81
CA MET A 323 -2.91 -1.37 -8.59
C MET A 323 -2.60 -2.87 -8.44
N ALA A 324 -3.51 -3.76 -8.85
CA ALA A 324 -3.26 -5.20 -8.89
C ALA A 324 -2.02 -5.54 -9.74
N ASN A 325 -1.86 -4.90 -10.90
CA ASN A 325 -0.68 -5.04 -11.74
C ASN A 325 0.61 -4.57 -11.05
N HIS A 326 0.58 -3.43 -10.35
CA HIS A 326 1.74 -2.97 -9.58
C HIS A 326 2.08 -3.90 -8.41
N ILE A 327 1.08 -4.39 -7.69
CA ILE A 327 1.24 -5.35 -6.59
C ILE A 327 1.88 -6.64 -7.11
N PHE A 328 1.43 -7.15 -8.26
CA PHE A 328 2.03 -8.31 -8.92
C PHE A 328 3.53 -8.13 -9.16
N HIS A 329 3.96 -7.00 -9.73
CA HIS A 329 5.38 -6.72 -9.93
C HIS A 329 6.16 -6.60 -8.63
N CYS A 330 5.57 -6.09 -7.55
CA CYS A 330 6.18 -6.11 -6.23
C CYS A 330 6.38 -7.54 -5.70
N MET A 331 5.44 -8.45 -5.97
CA MET A 331 5.51 -9.85 -5.54
C MET A 331 6.56 -10.67 -6.33
N GLN A 332 6.83 -10.32 -7.59
CA GLN A 332 7.82 -11.04 -8.43
C GLN A 332 9.22 -11.15 -7.80
N GLY A 333 9.66 -10.11 -7.08
CA GLY A 333 10.97 -10.09 -6.43
C GLY A 333 11.05 -10.75 -5.04
N LEU A 334 9.94 -11.32 -4.55
CA LEU A 334 9.83 -11.87 -3.19
C LEU A 334 9.87 -13.41 -3.17
N GLN A 335 10.27 -13.99 -2.04
CA GLN A 335 10.23 -15.45 -1.84
C GLN A 335 8.80 -15.99 -1.93
N THR A 336 8.63 -17.17 -2.53
CA THR A 336 7.31 -17.76 -2.79
C THR A 336 6.49 -17.95 -1.51
N GLU A 337 7.11 -18.42 -0.42
CA GLU A 337 6.45 -18.57 0.90
C GLU A 337 5.88 -17.25 1.45
N LEU A 338 6.61 -16.14 1.26
CA LEU A 338 6.17 -14.82 1.68
C LEU A 338 4.97 -14.33 0.85
N VAL A 339 5.00 -14.58 -0.47
CA VAL A 339 3.91 -14.22 -1.37
C VAL A 339 2.67 -15.06 -1.07
N ALA A 340 2.83 -16.38 -0.89
CA ALA A 340 1.77 -17.32 -0.56
C ALA A 340 1.05 -16.93 0.75
N SER A 341 1.84 -16.61 1.79
CA SER A 341 1.27 -16.14 3.06
C SER A 341 0.60 -14.77 2.94
N ALA A 342 1.05 -13.88 2.03
CA ALA A 342 0.47 -12.56 1.83
C ALA A 342 -0.86 -12.57 1.08
N THR A 343 -1.01 -13.48 0.10
CA THR A 343 -2.25 -13.65 -0.67
C THR A 343 -3.29 -14.51 0.05
N GLY A 344 -2.98 -15.03 1.25
CA GLY A 344 -3.89 -15.84 2.05
C GLY A 344 -3.85 -17.35 1.74
N LEU A 345 -2.82 -17.82 1.03
CA LEU A 345 -2.60 -19.22 0.65
C LEU A 345 -1.31 -19.76 1.31
N PRO A 346 -1.24 -19.87 2.65
CA PRO A 346 -0.02 -20.34 3.31
C PRO A 346 0.28 -21.81 2.95
N GLY A 347 1.51 -22.09 2.50
CA GLY A 347 1.98 -23.44 2.16
C GLY A 347 1.99 -23.78 0.67
N GLU A 348 1.51 -22.88 -0.19
CA GLU A 348 1.55 -23.09 -1.64
C GLU A 348 2.98 -22.89 -2.19
N GLU A 349 3.51 -23.91 -2.86
CA GLU A 349 4.87 -23.90 -3.42
C GLU A 349 4.90 -23.34 -4.86
N SER A 350 3.78 -23.38 -5.58
CA SER A 350 3.68 -22.88 -6.95
C SER A 350 3.34 -21.38 -6.99
N ARG A 351 4.21 -20.59 -7.63
CA ARG A 351 3.96 -19.15 -7.85
C ARG A 351 2.77 -18.90 -8.76
N ASP A 352 2.58 -19.78 -9.75
CA ASP A 352 1.55 -19.62 -10.77
C ASP A 352 0.14 -19.77 -10.15
N VAL A 353 -0.03 -20.72 -9.22
CA VAL A 353 -1.27 -20.91 -8.45
C VAL A 353 -1.56 -19.68 -7.58
N ILE A 354 -0.54 -19.11 -6.95
CA ILE A 354 -0.70 -17.92 -6.11
C ILE A 354 -1.15 -16.71 -6.96
N TYR A 355 -0.54 -16.51 -8.12
CA TYR A 355 -0.91 -15.41 -9.02
C TYR A 355 -2.29 -15.60 -9.64
N TYR A 356 -2.65 -16.83 -10.00
CA TYR A 356 -3.97 -17.14 -10.51
C TYR A 356 -5.06 -16.76 -9.50
N ASN A 357 -4.92 -17.20 -8.25
CA ASN A 357 -5.89 -16.88 -7.19
C ASN A 357 -5.93 -15.39 -6.83
N PHE A 358 -4.78 -14.70 -6.92
CA PHE A 358 -4.72 -13.25 -6.72
C PHE A 358 -5.53 -12.49 -7.79
N PHE A 359 -5.30 -12.79 -9.08
CA PHE A 359 -5.97 -12.09 -10.18
C PHE A 359 -7.40 -12.55 -10.42
N ARG A 360 -7.78 -13.79 -10.05
CA ARG A 360 -9.17 -14.27 -10.13
C ARG A 360 -10.15 -13.39 -9.35
N ASN A 361 -9.69 -12.82 -8.23
CA ASN A 361 -10.51 -11.95 -7.38
C ASN A 361 -10.38 -10.46 -7.74
N SER A 362 -9.57 -10.11 -8.74
CA SER A 362 -9.39 -8.73 -9.21
C SER A 362 -10.46 -8.33 -10.22
N ALA A 363 -10.65 -7.03 -10.42
CA ALA A 363 -11.55 -6.53 -11.47
C ALA A 363 -11.10 -7.01 -12.86
N TRP A 364 -12.06 -7.34 -13.71
CA TRP A 364 -11.79 -7.91 -15.03
C TRP A 364 -11.19 -6.88 -16.00
N ASP A 365 -10.18 -7.31 -16.75
CA ASP A 365 -9.50 -6.56 -17.81
C ASP A 365 -9.01 -7.55 -18.90
N PRO A 366 -9.11 -7.24 -20.20
CA PRO A 366 -8.70 -8.15 -21.27
C PRO A 366 -7.26 -8.65 -21.16
N ASP A 367 -6.33 -7.78 -20.74
CA ASP A 367 -4.92 -8.15 -20.59
C ASP A 367 -4.69 -9.05 -19.36
N ILE A 368 -5.46 -8.84 -18.28
CA ILE A 368 -5.47 -9.74 -17.11
C ILE A 368 -6.06 -11.10 -17.50
N GLY A 369 -7.10 -11.14 -18.33
CA GLY A 369 -7.69 -12.38 -18.85
C GLY A 369 -6.68 -13.22 -19.65
N ARG A 370 -5.88 -12.58 -20.52
CA ARG A 370 -4.79 -13.24 -21.26
C ARG A 370 -3.69 -13.76 -20.33
N PHE A 371 -3.37 -13.01 -19.29
CA PHE A 371 -2.37 -13.43 -18.31
C PHE A 371 -2.86 -14.61 -17.45
N LEU A 372 -4.12 -14.59 -17.00
CA LEU A 372 -4.77 -15.71 -16.33
C LEU A 372 -4.79 -16.97 -17.20
N ALA A 373 -5.00 -16.82 -18.51
CA ALA A 373 -4.90 -17.91 -19.48
C ALA A 373 -3.50 -18.51 -19.55
N GLU A 374 -2.46 -17.67 -19.60
CA GLU A 374 -1.07 -18.13 -19.59
C GLU A 374 -0.70 -18.86 -18.29
N LEU A 375 -1.09 -18.31 -17.13
CA LEU A 375 -0.85 -18.93 -15.81
C LEU A 375 -1.55 -20.30 -15.71
N PHE A 376 -2.78 -20.39 -16.20
CA PHE A 376 -3.52 -21.64 -16.26
C PHE A 376 -2.81 -22.68 -17.13
N LEU A 377 -2.36 -22.31 -18.34
CA LEU A 377 -1.63 -23.23 -19.22
C LEU A 377 -0.31 -23.71 -18.59
N ARG A 378 0.38 -22.85 -17.85
CA ARG A 378 1.59 -23.22 -17.11
C ARG A 378 1.28 -24.22 -15.99
N GLN A 379 0.18 -24.04 -15.26
CA GLN A 379 -0.27 -24.96 -14.22
C GLN A 379 -0.63 -26.34 -14.79
N VAL A 380 -1.35 -26.38 -15.92
CA VAL A 380 -1.75 -27.63 -16.60
C VAL A 380 -0.53 -28.39 -17.14
N ASN A 381 0.45 -27.67 -17.69
CA ASN A 381 1.66 -28.26 -18.25
C ASN A 381 2.71 -28.63 -17.21
N SER A 382 2.56 -28.19 -15.95
CA SER A 382 3.48 -28.57 -14.88
C SER A 382 3.28 -30.06 -14.54
N PRO A 383 4.36 -30.88 -14.52
CA PRO A 383 4.26 -32.24 -14.02
C PRO A 383 3.81 -32.14 -12.56
N ALA A 384 2.71 -32.82 -12.21
CA ALA A 384 2.14 -32.76 -10.86
C ALA A 384 3.29 -32.85 -9.86
N SER A 385 3.55 -31.75 -9.14
CA SER A 385 4.34 -31.86 -7.92
C SER A 385 3.52 -32.83 -7.09
N VAL A 386 4.11 -34.00 -6.84
CA VAL A 386 3.63 -34.90 -5.82
C VAL A 386 3.70 -34.08 -4.55
N THR A 387 2.60 -33.40 -4.21
CA THR A 387 2.48 -32.67 -2.97
C THR A 387 2.68 -33.71 -1.89
N SER A 388 3.65 -33.45 -1.03
CA SER A 388 3.92 -34.23 0.17
C SER A 388 2.75 -34.19 1.18
N SER A 389 1.63 -33.53 0.85
CA SER A 389 0.33 -33.65 1.49
C SER A 389 -0.58 -34.57 0.66
N GLY A 390 -1.03 -35.67 1.26
CA GLY A 390 -1.83 -36.72 0.62
C GLY A 390 -3.28 -36.33 0.29
N ASP A 391 -3.50 -35.24 -0.45
CA ASP A 391 -4.83 -34.74 -0.80
C ASP A 391 -4.94 -34.46 -2.32
N GLU A 392 -4.69 -35.49 -3.15
CA GLU A 392 -4.79 -35.43 -4.62
C GLU A 392 -6.16 -34.92 -5.12
N THR A 393 -7.21 -35.12 -4.33
CA THR A 393 -8.59 -34.71 -4.68
C THR A 393 -8.78 -33.19 -4.63
N ARG A 394 -8.02 -32.47 -3.80
CA ARG A 394 -8.09 -31.00 -3.71
C ARG A 394 -7.41 -30.33 -4.90
N SER A 395 -6.25 -30.83 -5.33
CA SER A 395 -5.53 -30.31 -6.51
C SER A 395 -6.35 -30.50 -7.79
N MET A 396 -7.02 -31.64 -7.94
CA MET A 396 -7.89 -31.89 -9.10
C MET A 396 -9.12 -30.96 -9.12
N ARG A 397 -9.70 -30.65 -7.95
CA ARG A 397 -10.84 -29.73 -7.84
C ARG A 397 -10.46 -28.29 -8.15
N GLU A 398 -9.29 -27.84 -7.71
CA GLU A 398 -8.77 -26.49 -7.98
C GLU A 398 -8.46 -26.29 -9.47
N ILE A 399 -7.94 -27.31 -10.17
CA ILE A 399 -7.75 -27.30 -11.62
C ILE A 399 -9.10 -27.21 -12.36
N SER A 400 -10.12 -27.91 -11.86
CA SER A 400 -11.46 -27.90 -12.46
C SER A 400 -12.20 -26.57 -12.29
N ASP A 401 -12.12 -25.97 -11.10
CA ASP A 401 -12.64 -24.62 -10.84
C ASP A 401 -11.90 -23.56 -11.68
N ALA A 402 -10.60 -23.78 -11.93
CA ALA A 402 -9.80 -22.93 -12.79
C ALA A 402 -10.18 -23.07 -14.28
N LEU A 403 -10.45 -24.28 -14.76
CA LEU A 403 -11.01 -24.59 -16.09
C LEU A 403 -12.35 -23.89 -16.31
N GLY A 404 -13.26 -24.00 -15.35
CA GLY A 404 -14.57 -23.32 -15.40
C GLY A 404 -14.45 -21.80 -15.42
N SER A 405 -13.53 -21.23 -14.64
CA SER A 405 -13.28 -19.78 -14.59
C SER A 405 -12.58 -19.27 -15.86
N PHE A 406 -11.57 -20.00 -16.36
CA PHE A 406 -10.90 -19.75 -17.65
C PHE A 406 -11.91 -19.71 -18.80
N TRP A 407 -12.88 -20.62 -18.80
CA TRP A 407 -13.92 -20.66 -19.84
C TRP A 407 -14.86 -19.44 -19.78
N ASN A 408 -15.35 -19.07 -18.58
CA ASN A 408 -16.16 -17.86 -18.42
C ASN A 408 -15.42 -16.59 -18.88
N LEU A 409 -14.08 -16.57 -18.77
CA LEU A 409 -13.21 -15.51 -19.28
C LEU A 409 -13.02 -15.58 -20.81
N ALA A 410 -12.89 -16.79 -21.38
CA ALA A 410 -12.62 -16.98 -22.79
C ALA A 410 -13.82 -16.66 -23.70
N VAL A 411 -15.04 -16.88 -23.21
CA VAL A 411 -16.30 -16.56 -23.91
C VAL A 411 -16.46 -15.06 -24.18
N ILE A 412 -15.82 -14.20 -23.38
CA ILE A 412 -16.00 -12.75 -23.45
C ILE A 412 -15.08 -12.10 -24.51
N ASP A 413 -13.84 -12.59 -24.71
CA ASP A 413 -12.83 -11.89 -25.54
C ASP A 413 -12.19 -12.70 -26.68
N PHE A 414 -12.23 -14.05 -26.68
CA PHE A 414 -11.66 -14.81 -27.81
C PHE A 414 -12.54 -14.80 -29.07
N VAL A 415 -13.80 -14.39 -28.93
CA VAL A 415 -14.79 -14.37 -30.02
C VAL A 415 -15.17 -12.94 -30.46
N GLY A 416 -14.59 -11.89 -29.87
CA GLY A 416 -14.94 -10.53 -30.28
C GLY A 416 -14.01 -9.43 -29.80
N ASP A 417 -12.90 -9.19 -30.52
CA ASP A 417 -12.61 -7.89 -31.12
C ASP A 417 -11.23 -7.91 -31.81
N GLY A 418 -11.22 -7.56 -33.09
CA GLY A 418 -10.11 -7.75 -34.03
C GLY A 418 -8.92 -6.81 -33.88
N LEU A 419 -8.38 -6.63 -32.67
CA LEU A 419 -7.34 -5.65 -32.43
C LEU A 419 -5.89 -6.17 -32.54
N ILE A 420 -5.55 -7.46 -32.35
CA ILE A 420 -4.16 -7.97 -32.54
C ILE A 420 -4.09 -9.47 -32.96
N PRO A 421 -3.83 -9.82 -34.24
CA PRO A 421 -3.96 -11.21 -34.76
C PRO A 421 -2.84 -12.21 -34.43
N GLU A 422 -1.58 -11.77 -34.26
CA GLU A 422 -0.42 -12.69 -34.17
C GLU A 422 -0.26 -13.35 -32.80
N LEU A 423 -0.46 -12.61 -31.70
CA LEU A 423 -0.32 -13.12 -30.33
C LEU A 423 -1.45 -14.08 -29.94
N GLN A 424 -2.65 -13.89 -30.50
CA GLN A 424 -3.80 -14.80 -30.32
C GLN A 424 -3.52 -16.19 -30.90
N THR A 425 -2.82 -16.27 -32.03
CA THR A 425 -2.60 -17.54 -32.72
C THR A 425 -1.61 -18.45 -31.96
N GLU A 426 -0.54 -17.89 -31.39
CA GLU A 426 0.41 -18.65 -30.56
C GLU A 426 -0.27 -19.17 -29.28
N LEU A 427 -1.06 -18.33 -28.61
CA LEU A 427 -1.83 -18.71 -27.42
C LEU A 427 -2.81 -19.85 -27.73
N LEU A 428 -3.52 -19.79 -28.86
CA LEU A 428 -4.45 -20.84 -29.30
C LEU A 428 -3.73 -22.17 -29.57
N TYR A 429 -2.54 -22.16 -30.19
CA TYR A 429 -1.74 -23.38 -30.34
C TYR A 429 -1.20 -23.92 -29.01
N GLN A 430 -0.85 -23.05 -28.05
CA GLN A 430 -0.47 -23.49 -26.70
C GLN A 430 -1.67 -24.10 -25.97
N ILE A 431 -2.87 -23.53 -26.10
CA ILE A 431 -4.11 -24.11 -25.55
C ILE A 431 -4.32 -25.51 -26.14
N ILE A 432 -4.26 -25.66 -27.46
CA ILE A 432 -4.39 -26.96 -28.12
C ILE A 432 -3.34 -27.94 -27.60
N ALA A 433 -2.07 -27.56 -27.56
CA ALA A 433 -1.00 -28.44 -27.09
C ALA A 433 -1.15 -28.84 -25.60
N SER A 434 -1.62 -27.92 -24.76
CA SER A 434 -1.79 -28.17 -23.32
C SER A 434 -2.99 -29.07 -23.05
N VAL A 435 -4.11 -28.86 -23.74
CA VAL A 435 -5.29 -29.75 -23.66
C VAL A 435 -4.92 -31.16 -24.11
N LYS A 436 -4.14 -31.31 -25.18
CA LYS A 436 -3.64 -32.61 -25.62
C LYS A 436 -2.75 -33.28 -24.57
N GLN A 437 -1.78 -32.54 -24.03
CA GLN A 437 -0.91 -33.07 -22.97
C GLN A 437 -1.73 -33.50 -21.75
N TYR A 438 -2.75 -32.72 -21.39
CA TYR A 438 -3.66 -33.05 -20.29
C TYR A 438 -4.47 -34.34 -20.54
N CYS A 439 -4.90 -34.58 -21.79
CA CYS A 439 -5.50 -35.85 -22.21
C CYS A 439 -4.52 -37.02 -22.09
N ILE A 440 -3.28 -36.84 -22.56
CA ILE A 440 -2.24 -37.87 -22.57
C ILE A 440 -1.81 -38.27 -21.15
N ASP A 441 -1.71 -37.29 -20.25
CA ASP A 441 -1.30 -37.48 -18.85
C ASP A 441 -2.38 -38.19 -18.00
N GLY A 442 -3.60 -38.35 -18.53
CA GLY A 442 -4.67 -39.09 -17.86
C GLY A 442 -5.31 -38.38 -16.66
N ARG A 443 -5.09 -37.07 -16.51
CA ARG A 443 -5.51 -36.27 -15.34
C ARG A 443 -6.94 -35.72 -15.44
N ILE A 444 -7.65 -36.01 -16.53
CA ILE A 444 -9.01 -35.51 -16.79
C ILE A 444 -10.01 -36.10 -15.80
N THR A 445 -10.78 -35.23 -15.14
CA THR A 445 -11.91 -35.61 -14.28
C THR A 445 -13.26 -35.36 -14.96
N LEU A 446 -14.35 -35.88 -14.38
CA LEU A 446 -15.70 -35.68 -14.91
C LEU A 446 -16.11 -34.19 -14.99
N PHE A 447 -15.57 -33.35 -14.10
CA PHE A 447 -15.84 -31.91 -14.07
C PHE A 447 -15.11 -31.13 -15.17
N ASP A 448 -14.01 -31.68 -15.71
CA ASP A 448 -13.17 -31.02 -16.72
C ASP A 448 -13.70 -31.20 -18.15
N MET A 449 -14.55 -32.21 -18.36
CA MET A 449 -15.06 -32.62 -19.67
C MET A 449 -15.88 -31.55 -20.36
N ILE A 450 -16.80 -30.90 -19.64
CA ILE A 450 -17.68 -29.87 -20.18
C ILE A 450 -16.86 -28.63 -20.58
N PRO A 451 -15.99 -28.07 -19.71
CA PRO A 451 -15.09 -26.98 -20.10
C PRO A 451 -14.23 -27.30 -21.32
N ILE A 452 -13.60 -28.49 -21.36
CA ILE A 452 -12.72 -28.89 -22.48
C ILE A 452 -13.49 -28.96 -23.80
N LEU A 453 -14.68 -29.60 -23.82
CA LEU A 453 -15.49 -29.70 -25.03
C LEU A 453 -16.00 -28.34 -25.49
N THR A 454 -16.31 -27.44 -24.55
CA THR A 454 -16.77 -26.10 -24.92
C THR A 454 -15.63 -25.25 -25.50
N ILE A 455 -14.40 -25.39 -24.99
CA ILE A 455 -13.18 -24.83 -25.62
C ILE A 455 -13.01 -25.38 -27.04
N CYS A 456 -13.12 -26.71 -27.20
CA CYS A 456 -12.98 -27.37 -28.50
C CYS A 456 -14.00 -26.83 -29.51
N ARG A 457 -15.26 -26.65 -29.11
CA ARG A 457 -16.31 -26.07 -29.94
C ARG A 457 -15.92 -24.72 -30.54
N GLU A 458 -15.40 -23.80 -29.74
CA GLU A 458 -15.01 -22.46 -30.24
C GLU A 458 -13.75 -22.52 -31.11
N LEU A 459 -12.80 -23.41 -30.79
CA LEU A 459 -11.65 -23.67 -31.65
C LEU A 459 -12.05 -24.25 -33.01
N TRP A 460 -13.09 -25.09 -33.06
CA TRP A 460 -13.62 -25.66 -34.31
C TRP A 460 -14.40 -24.65 -35.14
N LYS A 461 -14.86 -23.53 -34.57
CA LYS A 461 -15.55 -22.44 -35.26
C LYS A 461 -14.64 -21.26 -35.63
N HIS A 462 -13.35 -21.34 -35.28
CA HIS A 462 -12.39 -20.26 -35.49
C HIS A 462 -12.17 -19.93 -36.99
N PRO A 463 -12.00 -18.64 -37.39
CA PRO A 463 -11.85 -18.25 -38.80
C PRO A 463 -10.61 -18.84 -39.49
N SER A 464 -9.50 -19.02 -38.76
CA SER A 464 -8.27 -19.65 -39.28
C SER A 464 -8.42 -21.16 -39.47
N HIS A 465 -8.25 -21.63 -40.72
CA HIS A 465 -8.28 -23.05 -41.08
C HIS A 465 -7.19 -23.87 -40.37
N ALA A 466 -6.00 -23.31 -40.18
CA ALA A 466 -4.89 -24.02 -39.53
C ALA A 466 -5.19 -24.35 -38.05
N ILE A 467 -5.88 -23.46 -37.34
CA ILE A 467 -6.27 -23.67 -35.94
C ILE A 467 -7.37 -24.73 -35.85
N ARG A 468 -8.34 -24.70 -36.76
CA ARG A 468 -9.39 -25.72 -36.85
C ARG A 468 -8.83 -27.13 -37.08
N GLN A 469 -7.90 -27.28 -38.03
CA GLN A 469 -7.24 -28.57 -38.31
C GLN A 469 -6.36 -29.04 -37.15
N SER A 470 -5.75 -28.12 -36.41
CA SER A 470 -4.94 -28.50 -35.24
C SER A 470 -5.82 -28.88 -34.04
N SER A 471 -6.93 -28.18 -33.81
CA SER A 471 -7.82 -28.43 -32.68
C SER A 471 -8.66 -29.70 -32.84
N ILE A 472 -9.04 -30.10 -34.06
CA ILE A 472 -9.82 -31.33 -34.27
C ILE A 472 -9.05 -32.60 -33.84
N THR A 473 -7.72 -32.57 -33.90
CA THR A 473 -6.88 -33.69 -33.44
C THR A 473 -6.89 -33.89 -31.92
N ILE A 474 -7.45 -32.96 -31.13
CA ILE A 474 -7.71 -33.20 -29.69
C ILE A 474 -8.66 -34.39 -29.49
N LEU A 475 -9.57 -34.65 -30.44
CA LEU A 475 -10.46 -35.80 -30.39
C LEU A 475 -9.70 -37.13 -30.42
N ASP A 476 -8.55 -37.19 -31.11
CA ASP A 476 -7.71 -38.40 -31.15
C ASP A 476 -7.10 -38.69 -29.77
N ASP A 477 -6.65 -37.64 -29.10
CA ASP A 477 -6.07 -37.75 -27.75
C ASP A 477 -7.15 -38.06 -26.69
N LEU A 478 -8.37 -37.53 -26.85
CA LEU A 478 -9.54 -37.87 -26.03
C LEU A 478 -10.00 -39.32 -26.25
N GLU A 479 -10.05 -39.78 -27.51
CA GLU A 479 -10.37 -41.16 -27.87
C GLU A 479 -9.36 -42.12 -27.22
N PHE A 480 -8.07 -41.81 -27.36
CA PHE A 480 -6.99 -42.60 -26.77
C PHE A 480 -7.04 -42.62 -25.23
N TRP A 481 -7.35 -41.49 -24.60
CA TRP A 481 -7.55 -41.41 -23.16
C TRP A 481 -8.73 -42.27 -22.70
N LEU A 482 -9.90 -42.13 -23.34
CA LEU A 482 -11.10 -42.90 -23.03
C LEU A 482 -10.89 -44.42 -23.14
N LEU A 483 -10.11 -44.86 -24.15
CA LEU A 483 -9.72 -46.26 -24.34
C LEU A 483 -8.87 -46.79 -23.18
N ARG A 484 -8.08 -45.93 -22.52
CA ARG A 484 -7.23 -46.28 -21.37
C ARG A 484 -7.96 -46.18 -20.02
N THR A 485 -9.09 -45.48 -19.97
CA THR A 485 -9.88 -45.30 -18.75
C THR A 485 -10.52 -46.62 -18.29
N PRO A 486 -10.54 -46.95 -16.99
CA PRO A 486 -11.22 -48.14 -16.46
C PRO A 486 -12.72 -48.18 -16.80
N ASP A 487 -13.25 -49.39 -16.97
CA ASP A 487 -14.61 -49.63 -17.46
C ASP A 487 -15.71 -49.00 -16.60
N ASP A 488 -15.51 -48.91 -15.29
CA ASP A 488 -16.46 -48.32 -14.33
C ASP A 488 -16.57 -46.79 -14.47
N LEU A 489 -15.43 -46.12 -14.65
CA LEU A 489 -15.37 -44.66 -14.82
C LEU A 489 -15.81 -44.26 -16.24
N ARG A 490 -15.47 -45.07 -17.24
CA ARG A 490 -15.92 -44.90 -18.63
C ARG A 490 -17.46 -44.90 -18.73
N GLY A 491 -18.14 -45.73 -17.93
CA GLY A 491 -19.60 -45.76 -17.86
C GLY A 491 -20.25 -44.45 -17.40
N GLN A 492 -19.55 -43.61 -16.62
CA GLN A 492 -20.03 -42.30 -16.17
C GLN A 492 -19.63 -41.17 -17.13
N LEU A 493 -18.46 -41.30 -17.75
CA LEU A 493 -17.89 -40.28 -18.62
C LEU A 493 -18.54 -40.25 -20.01
N VAL A 494 -18.84 -41.40 -20.59
CA VAL A 494 -19.42 -41.51 -21.95
C VAL A 494 -20.79 -40.82 -22.06
N PRO A 495 -21.75 -41.00 -21.13
CA PRO A 495 -23.01 -40.26 -21.15
C PRO A 495 -22.82 -38.75 -20.98
N THR A 496 -21.89 -38.33 -20.12
CA THR A 496 -21.60 -36.89 -19.89
C THR A 496 -21.02 -36.23 -21.15
N LEU A 497 -20.14 -36.94 -21.86
CA LEU A 497 -19.61 -36.54 -23.16
C LEU A 497 -20.70 -36.43 -24.23
N ALA A 498 -21.57 -37.44 -24.31
CA ALA A 498 -22.68 -37.47 -25.26
C ALA A 498 -23.64 -36.29 -25.01
N ALA A 499 -23.98 -36.01 -23.74
CA ALA A 499 -24.79 -34.85 -23.36
C ALA A 499 -24.18 -33.52 -23.81
N ALA A 500 -22.89 -33.30 -23.50
CA ALA A 500 -22.20 -32.06 -23.87
C ALA A 500 -22.07 -31.88 -25.39
N LEU A 501 -21.79 -32.97 -26.13
CA LEU A 501 -21.74 -32.94 -27.59
C LEU A 501 -23.11 -32.71 -28.23
N THR A 502 -24.18 -33.25 -27.65
CA THR A 502 -25.57 -32.98 -28.08
C THR A 502 -25.84 -31.48 -28.03
N GLU A 503 -25.53 -30.83 -26.90
CA GLU A 503 -25.72 -29.38 -26.73
C GLU A 503 -24.88 -28.55 -27.73
N ILE A 504 -23.68 -29.03 -28.07
CA ILE A 504 -22.81 -28.41 -29.07
C ILE A 504 -23.45 -28.50 -30.47
N ILE A 505 -23.92 -29.69 -30.86
CA ILE A 505 -24.55 -29.98 -32.17
C ILE A 505 -25.87 -29.22 -32.31
N ASP A 506 -26.67 -29.14 -31.25
CA ASP A 506 -27.93 -28.39 -31.24
C ASP A 506 -27.73 -26.90 -31.46
N LYS A 507 -26.66 -26.33 -30.89
CA LYS A 507 -26.28 -24.92 -31.07
C LYS A 507 -25.61 -24.62 -32.40
N GLU A 508 -25.42 -25.61 -33.29
CA GLU A 508 -24.99 -25.37 -34.65
C GLU A 508 -26.17 -24.94 -35.54
N SER A 509 -26.00 -23.82 -36.24
CA SER A 509 -27.00 -23.28 -37.17
C SER A 509 -26.64 -23.67 -38.59
N GLU A 510 -27.63 -24.08 -39.38
CA GLU A 510 -27.50 -24.34 -40.83
C GLU A 510 -27.03 -23.10 -41.62
N THR A 511 -27.07 -21.91 -41.01
CA THR A 511 -26.80 -20.61 -41.66
C THR A 511 -25.44 -19.99 -41.33
N SER A 512 -24.64 -20.58 -40.43
CA SER A 512 -23.29 -20.11 -40.05
C SER A 512 -22.22 -21.00 -40.69
N PRO A 513 -20.94 -20.57 -40.81
CA PRO A 513 -19.89 -21.48 -41.26
C PRO A 513 -19.83 -22.69 -40.32
N ASN A 514 -20.10 -23.88 -40.87
CA ASN A 514 -20.11 -25.13 -40.11
C ASN A 514 -18.77 -25.33 -39.41
N SER A 515 -18.81 -25.87 -38.18
CA SER A 515 -17.58 -26.14 -37.43
C SER A 515 -16.76 -27.24 -38.10
N GLU A 516 -15.45 -27.25 -37.89
CA GLU A 516 -14.57 -28.34 -38.35
C GLU A 516 -14.98 -29.70 -37.78
N PHE A 517 -15.70 -29.71 -36.65
CA PHE A 517 -16.26 -30.93 -36.06
C PHE A 517 -17.26 -31.62 -36.99
N VAL A 518 -18.07 -30.84 -37.72
CA VAL A 518 -19.07 -31.36 -38.66
C VAL A 518 -18.48 -31.57 -40.05
N LEU A 519 -17.59 -30.68 -40.48
CA LEU A 519 -16.99 -30.73 -41.81
C LEU A 519 -15.90 -31.79 -41.94
N SER A 520 -15.19 -32.10 -40.86
CA SER A 520 -14.18 -33.16 -40.86
C SER A 520 -14.83 -34.54 -40.72
N GLY A 521 -14.23 -35.57 -41.32
CA GLY A 521 -14.63 -36.97 -41.08
C GLY A 521 -14.34 -37.47 -39.65
N ARG A 522 -13.71 -36.64 -38.79
CA ARG A 522 -13.29 -37.00 -37.44
C ARG A 522 -14.40 -36.85 -36.40
N GLY A 523 -15.15 -35.76 -36.42
CA GLY A 523 -16.28 -35.57 -35.48
C GLY A 523 -17.35 -36.66 -35.59
N PRO A 524 -17.85 -37.00 -36.80
CA PRO A 524 -18.79 -38.11 -36.99
C PRO A 524 -18.25 -39.46 -36.51
N ARG A 525 -16.95 -39.72 -36.72
CA ARG A 525 -16.30 -40.95 -36.25
C ARG A 525 -16.24 -41.02 -34.72
N PHE A 526 -15.94 -39.90 -34.05
CA PHE A 526 -15.91 -39.83 -32.60
C PHE A 526 -17.32 -40.04 -31.99
N ILE A 527 -18.36 -39.45 -32.59
CA ILE A 527 -19.76 -39.70 -32.21
C ILE A 527 -20.11 -41.18 -32.35
N LYS A 528 -19.68 -41.81 -33.46
CA LYS A 528 -19.93 -43.23 -33.72
C LYS A 528 -19.27 -44.13 -32.67
N LEU A 529 -18.07 -43.78 -32.20
CA LEU A 529 -17.39 -44.52 -31.15
C LEU A 529 -18.14 -44.43 -29.81
N LEU A 530 -18.63 -43.25 -29.45
CA LEU A 530 -19.45 -43.08 -28.25
C LEU A 530 -20.77 -43.86 -28.37
N ASP A 531 -21.40 -43.84 -29.54
CA ASP A 531 -22.65 -44.56 -29.81
C ASP A 531 -22.49 -46.08 -29.67
N GLU A 532 -21.42 -46.65 -30.24
CA GLU A 532 -21.09 -48.07 -30.09
C GLU A 532 -20.90 -48.46 -28.63
N TRP A 533 -20.29 -47.61 -27.81
CA TRP A 533 -20.09 -47.89 -26.39
C TRP A 533 -21.35 -47.76 -25.55
N ILE A 534 -22.22 -46.79 -25.86
CA ILE A 534 -23.54 -46.64 -25.25
C ILE A 534 -24.36 -47.92 -25.53
N ILE A 535 -24.36 -48.40 -26.78
CA ILE A 535 -25.08 -49.60 -27.22
C ILE A 535 -24.47 -50.88 -26.62
N ALA A 536 -23.14 -51.04 -26.70
CA ALA A 536 -22.46 -52.29 -26.31
C ALA A 536 -22.54 -52.59 -24.80
N LYS A 537 -22.61 -51.57 -23.95
CA LYS A 537 -22.71 -51.74 -22.50
C LYS A 537 -24.13 -51.59 -21.95
N GLY A 538 -25.12 -51.31 -22.80
CA GLY A 538 -26.50 -51.04 -22.36
C GLY A 538 -26.55 -49.91 -21.33
N ILE A 539 -25.74 -48.86 -21.53
CA ILE A 539 -25.65 -47.73 -20.61
C ILE A 539 -26.95 -46.94 -20.76
N ASP A 540 -27.75 -46.92 -19.69
CA ASP A 540 -28.93 -46.07 -19.63
C ASP A 540 -28.48 -44.61 -19.50
N VAL A 541 -28.52 -43.92 -20.63
CA VAL A 541 -28.08 -42.54 -20.78
C VAL A 541 -28.96 -41.59 -19.93
N ASP A 542 -30.21 -41.98 -19.66
CA ASP A 542 -31.17 -41.20 -18.87
C ASP A 542 -30.94 -41.36 -17.35
N ALA A 543 -30.24 -42.41 -16.91
CA ALA A 543 -29.96 -42.66 -15.49
C ALA A 543 -28.81 -41.79 -14.92
N TYR A 544 -27.93 -41.27 -15.78
CA TYR A 544 -26.71 -40.55 -15.36
C TYR A 544 -26.82 -39.02 -15.47
N SER A 545 -27.92 -38.50 -16.00
CA SER A 545 -28.17 -37.07 -16.09
C SER A 545 -29.06 -36.63 -14.91
N MET A 546 -28.54 -35.77 -14.02
CA MET A 546 -29.34 -35.20 -12.93
C MET A 546 -30.40 -34.20 -13.42
N HIS A 547 -30.45 -33.86 -14.73
CA HIS A 547 -31.24 -32.74 -15.24
C HIS A 547 -31.88 -32.85 -16.65
N MET A 548 -31.82 -34.00 -17.34
CA MET A 548 -32.50 -34.18 -18.62
C MET A 548 -33.10 -35.58 -18.70
N GLN A 549 -34.44 -35.66 -18.66
CA GLN A 549 -35.22 -36.89 -18.74
C GLN A 549 -35.35 -37.47 -20.16
N ASP A 550 -34.69 -36.87 -21.16
CA ASP A 550 -34.85 -37.22 -22.58
C ASP A 550 -33.49 -37.29 -23.33
N LEU A 551 -32.38 -37.66 -22.68
CA LEU A 551 -31.06 -37.59 -23.32
C LEU A 551 -30.92 -38.61 -24.45
N ALA A 552 -31.59 -39.76 -24.35
CA ALA A 552 -31.63 -40.76 -25.42
C ALA A 552 -32.32 -40.23 -26.70
N MET A 553 -33.41 -39.46 -26.54
CA MET A 553 -34.09 -38.81 -27.68
C MET A 553 -33.23 -37.67 -28.25
N SER A 554 -32.65 -36.82 -27.41
CA SER A 554 -31.80 -35.72 -27.87
C SER A 554 -30.52 -36.22 -28.56
N TRP A 555 -29.94 -37.35 -28.10
CA TRP A 555 -28.78 -37.97 -28.74
C TRP A 555 -29.12 -38.53 -30.13
N GLY A 556 -30.30 -39.14 -30.28
CA GLY A 556 -30.82 -39.58 -31.57
C GLY A 556 -30.99 -38.43 -32.56
N ASP A 557 -31.63 -37.34 -32.12
CA ASP A 557 -31.85 -36.13 -32.91
C ASP A 557 -30.53 -35.46 -33.30
N ALA A 558 -29.55 -35.40 -32.39
CA ALA A 558 -28.22 -34.86 -32.67
C ALA A 558 -27.46 -35.68 -33.72
N LYS A 559 -27.55 -37.03 -33.68
CA LYS A 559 -26.97 -37.89 -34.72
C LYS A 559 -27.59 -37.64 -36.08
N GLU A 560 -28.92 -37.51 -36.15
CA GLU A 560 -29.60 -37.22 -37.42
C GLU A 560 -29.20 -35.84 -37.96
N LYS A 561 -29.15 -34.83 -37.08
CA LYS A 561 -28.70 -33.48 -37.43
C LYS A 561 -27.25 -33.49 -37.93
N MET A 562 -26.37 -34.27 -37.29
CA MET A 562 -24.98 -34.44 -37.72
C MET A 562 -24.89 -35.00 -39.14
N LEU A 563 -25.65 -36.07 -39.46
CA LEU A 563 -25.68 -36.67 -40.80
C LEU A 563 -26.13 -35.67 -41.87
N ARG A 564 -27.16 -34.88 -41.57
CA ARG A 564 -27.68 -33.85 -42.47
C ARG A 564 -26.64 -32.78 -42.76
N MET A 565 -25.89 -32.34 -41.75
CA MET A 565 -24.90 -31.27 -41.91
C MET A 565 -23.57 -31.75 -42.51
N SER A 566 -23.17 -33.01 -42.29
CA SER A 566 -21.91 -33.58 -42.79
C SER A 566 -22.04 -34.27 -44.16
N GLY A 567 -23.26 -34.49 -44.66
CA GLY A 567 -23.52 -35.15 -45.94
C GLY A 567 -23.19 -36.65 -45.97
N LEU A 568 -23.14 -37.31 -44.81
CA LEU A 568 -22.87 -38.73 -44.68
C LEU A 568 -24.13 -39.59 -44.96
N SER A 569 -23.94 -40.86 -45.31
CA SER A 569 -25.05 -41.80 -45.54
C SER A 569 -25.89 -42.00 -44.28
N LEU A 570 -27.20 -42.16 -44.44
CA LEU A 570 -28.14 -42.43 -43.33
C LEU A 570 -27.73 -43.64 -42.48
N ASP A 571 -27.10 -44.65 -43.09
CA ASP A 571 -26.67 -45.89 -42.43
C ASP A 571 -25.26 -45.78 -41.79
N TYR A 572 -24.67 -44.58 -41.69
CA TYR A 572 -23.28 -44.41 -41.25
C TYR A 572 -23.04 -44.88 -39.81
N PHE A 573 -24.00 -44.67 -38.90
CA PHE A 573 -23.92 -45.10 -37.51
C PHE A 573 -24.28 -46.58 -37.31
N ASP A 574 -24.91 -47.23 -38.30
CA ASP A 574 -25.33 -48.64 -38.23
C ASP A 574 -24.24 -49.65 -38.61
N SER A 575 -23.14 -49.17 -39.21
CA SER A 575 -21.99 -50.00 -39.58
C SER A 575 -20.95 -50.03 -38.46
N PRO A 576 -20.28 -51.16 -38.14
CA PRO A 576 -19.25 -51.19 -37.10
C PRO A 576 -17.99 -50.39 -37.49
N ILE A 577 -17.32 -49.77 -36.52
CA ILE A 577 -16.03 -49.09 -36.71
C ILE A 577 -14.95 -50.14 -37.02
N ASP A 578 -14.32 -50.02 -38.19
CA ASP A 578 -13.11 -50.79 -38.51
C ASP A 578 -11.90 -50.14 -37.81
N MET A 579 -11.47 -50.73 -36.70
CA MET A 579 -10.35 -50.21 -35.89
C MET A 579 -8.98 -50.27 -36.61
N ASN A 580 -8.87 -50.90 -37.80
CA ASN A 580 -7.60 -51.11 -38.51
C ASN A 580 -7.47 -50.35 -39.85
N SER A 581 -8.40 -49.49 -40.23
CA SER A 581 -8.33 -48.73 -41.50
C SER A 581 -7.52 -47.42 -41.39
N PRO A 582 -6.44 -47.22 -42.18
CA PRO A 582 -5.80 -45.91 -42.35
C PRO A 582 -6.57 -45.04 -43.34
N MET A 583 -6.57 -43.72 -43.07
CA MET A 583 -7.33 -42.68 -43.78
C MET A 583 -7.21 -42.68 -45.31
N GLU A 584 -8.35 -42.71 -46.01
CA GLU A 584 -8.49 -42.06 -47.31
C GLU A 584 -9.03 -40.63 -47.09
N ASP A 585 -8.16 -39.66 -47.36
CA ASP A 585 -8.48 -38.25 -47.47
C ASP A 585 -9.34 -38.06 -48.74
N ARG A 586 -10.67 -38.16 -48.60
CA ARG A 586 -11.57 -37.75 -49.68
C ARG A 586 -11.74 -36.24 -49.62
N GLY A 587 -10.91 -35.56 -50.40
CA GLY A 587 -11.13 -34.18 -50.81
C GLY A 587 -12.57 -33.98 -51.29
N GLY A 588 -13.17 -32.87 -50.83
CA GLY A 588 -14.56 -32.52 -51.13
C GLY A 588 -14.86 -32.38 -52.62
N PRO A 589 -16.16 -32.38 -53.00
CA PRO A 589 -16.57 -32.14 -54.37
C PRO A 589 -16.29 -30.69 -54.78
N SER A 590 -15.86 -30.55 -56.04
CA SER A 590 -15.53 -29.32 -56.78
C SER A 590 -16.55 -28.19 -56.68
#